data_AF-A0AAV5MR14-F1
#
_entry.id   AF-A0AAV5MR14-F1
#
_cell.length_a   1.000
_cell.length_b   1.000
_cell.length_c   1.000
_cell.angle_alpha   90.00
_cell.angle_beta   90.00
_cell.angle_gamma   90.00
#
_symmetry.space_group_name_H-M   'P 1'
#
loop_
_entity.id
_entity.type
_entity.pdbx_description
1 polymer ?
#
loop_
_entity_poly.entity_id
_entity_poly.type
_entity_poly.pdbx_seq_one_letter_code
_entity_poly.pdbx_strand_id
1 'polypeptide(L)' 'VVKGRFAPKNFEWILRRYISDYVICPGCKSPDTILMKENRLFFLRCEKCGSGRSVAPIKAGFVARVGRRNTGT' A
#
# COMPACT_ATOMS: atom_id res chain seq x y z
N VAL A 1 -8.66 -7.72 -12.74
CA VAL A 1 -8.36 -6.69 -13.77
C VAL A 1 -8.75 -5.32 -13.23
N VAL A 2 -7.82 -4.35 -13.20
CA VAL A 2 -8.09 -2.97 -12.72
C VAL A 2 -8.93 -2.22 -13.77
N LYS A 3 -10.01 -1.56 -13.35
CA LYS A 3 -10.92 -0.81 -14.26
C LYS A 3 -10.37 0.58 -14.54
N GLY A 4 -10.00 0.87 -15.80
CA GLY A 4 -9.58 2.20 -16.26
C GLY A 4 -8.30 2.19 -17.10
N ARG A 5 -7.92 3.35 -17.64
CA ARG A 5 -6.62 3.57 -18.30
C ARG A 5 -5.71 4.30 -17.34
N PHE A 6 -4.60 3.67 -16.98
CA PHE A 6 -3.62 4.22 -16.05
C PHE A 6 -2.23 4.11 -16.64
N ALA A 7 -1.45 5.18 -16.51
CA ALA A 7 -0.04 5.14 -16.89
C ALA A 7 0.74 4.24 -15.92
N PRO A 8 1.74 3.45 -16.40
CA PRO A 8 2.56 2.59 -15.55
C PRO A 8 3.21 3.35 -14.38
N LYS A 9 3.65 4.59 -14.61
CA LYS A 9 4.25 5.48 -13.60
C LYS A 9 3.35 5.70 -12.37
N ASN A 10 2.03 5.69 -12.56
CA ASN A 10 1.08 5.88 -11.46
C ASN A 10 1.06 4.66 -10.54
N PHE A 11 1.14 3.45 -11.10
CA PHE A 11 1.21 2.23 -10.31
C PHE A 11 2.54 2.13 -9.56
N GLU A 12 3.64 2.52 -10.20
CA GLU A 12 4.95 2.50 -9.58
C GLU A 12 4.97 3.29 -8.27
N TRP A 13 4.42 4.51 -8.28
CA TRP A 13 4.37 5.35 -7.08
C TRP A 13 3.52 4.73 -5.96
N ILE A 14 2.35 4.16 -6.31
CA ILE A 14 1.45 3.49 -5.35
C ILE A 14 2.15 2.27 -4.73
N LEU A 15 2.79 1.44 -5.56
CA LEU A 15 3.50 0.25 -5.12
C LEU A 15 4.69 0.62 -4.22
N ARG A 16 5.49 1.62 -4.59
CA ARG A 16 6.62 2.10 -3.77
C ARG A 16 6.16 2.54 -2.38
N ARG A 17 5.07 3.30 -2.31
CA ARG A 17 4.49 3.71 -1.02
C ARG A 17 4.00 2.52 -0.21
N TYR A 18 3.29 1.58 -0.87
CA TYR A 18 2.81 0.37 -0.21
C TYR A 18 3.95 -0.47 0.37
N ILE A 19 5.03 -0.68 -0.40
CA ILE A 19 6.20 -1.43 0.03
C ILE A 19 6.88 -0.75 1.23
N SER A 20 7.08 0.57 1.18
CA SER A 20 7.71 1.32 2.28
C SER A 20 6.87 1.29 3.57
N ASP A 21 5.55 1.43 3.45
CA ASP A 21 4.66 1.57 4.60
C ASP A 21 4.22 0.22 5.20
N TYR A 22 4.15 -0.85 4.40
CA TYR A 22 3.56 -2.13 4.81
C TYR A 22 4.44 -3.36 4.61
N VAL A 23 5.61 -3.25 3.98
CA VAL A 23 6.50 -4.41 3.71
C VAL A 23 7.89 -4.21 4.33
N ILE A 24 8.46 -3.02 4.21
CA ILE A 24 9.81 -2.75 4.72
C ILE A 24 9.77 -2.45 6.21
N CYS A 25 10.60 -3.16 6.96
CA CYS A 25 10.85 -2.85 8.37
C CYS A 25 11.69 -1.56 8.50
N PRO A 26 11.29 -0.57 9.32
CA PRO A 26 12.01 0.71 9.45
C PRO A 26 13.36 0.57 10.16
N GLY A 27 13.53 -0.44 11.02
CA GLY A 27 14.79 -0.68 11.74
C GLY A 27 15.86 -1.32 10.85
N CYS A 28 15.59 -2.53 10.35
CA CYS A 28 16.57 -3.32 9.60
C CYS A 28 16.44 -3.23 8.06
N LYS A 29 15.44 -2.50 7.54
CA LYS A 29 15.14 -2.39 6.09
C LYS A 29 14.89 -3.70 5.37
N SER A 30 14.69 -4.80 6.11
CA SER A 30 14.36 -6.09 5.53
C SER A 30 12.90 -6.11 5.07
N PRO A 31 12.61 -6.80 3.94
CA PRO A 31 11.25 -7.09 3.48
C PRO A 31 10.61 -8.28 4.20
N ASP A 32 11.35 -8.96 5.09
CA ASP A 32 10.92 -10.15 5.83
C ASP A 32 10.05 -9.71 7.03
N THR A 33 8.84 -9.27 6.71
CA THR A 33 7.84 -8.80 7.68
C THR A 33 6.49 -9.45 7.42
N ILE A 34 5.73 -9.64 8.50
CA ILE A 34 4.39 -10.22 8.50
C ILE A 34 3.41 -9.15 8.98
N LEU A 35 2.35 -8.95 8.20
CA LEU A 35 1.24 -8.09 8.57
C LEU A 35 0.16 -8.91 9.31
N MET A 36 0.02 -8.67 10.61
CA MET A 36 -1.01 -9.28 11.46
C MET A 36 -2.16 -8.30 11.67
N LYS A 37 -3.39 -8.82 11.65
CA LYS A 37 -4.58 -8.03 11.97
C LYS A 37 -5.07 -8.41 13.35
N GLU A 38 -5.07 -7.46 14.26
CA GLU A 38 -5.57 -7.65 15.61
C GLU A 38 -6.71 -6.66 15.85
N ASN A 39 -7.93 -7.19 15.94
CA ASN A 39 -9.17 -6.43 16.03
C ASN A 39 -9.38 -5.45 14.85
N ARG A 40 -9.26 -4.14 15.09
CA ARG A 40 -9.39 -3.07 14.09
C ARG A 40 -8.03 -2.48 13.65
N LEU A 41 -6.94 -2.94 14.25
CA LEU A 41 -5.60 -2.45 14.00
C LEU A 41 -4.81 -3.47 13.17
N PHE A 42 -3.88 -2.96 12.38
CA PHE A 42 -2.91 -3.77 11.67
C PHE A 42 -1.55 -3.57 12.32
N PHE A 43 -0.82 -4.66 12.51
CA PHE A 43 0.50 -4.69 13.09
C PHE A 43 1.46 -5.30 12.09
N LEU A 44 2.56 -4.60 11.82
CA LEU A 44 3.66 -5.11 11.02
C LEU A 44 4.73 -5.63 11.97
N ARG A 45 5.01 -6.94 11.94
CA ARG A 45 6.08 -7.58 12.73
C ARG A 45 7.19 -8.03 11.80
N CYS A 46 8.44 -7.67 12.10
CA CYS A 46 9.61 -8.16 11.38
C CYS A 46 10.10 -9.48 11.96
N GLU A 47 10.43 -10.44 11.10
CA GLU A 47 10.97 -11.74 11.53
C GLU A 47 12.47 -11.70 11.82
N LYS A 48 13.21 -10.79 11.16
CA LYS A 48 14.66 -10.67 11.35
C LYS A 48 15.07 -9.97 12.65
N CYS A 49 14.42 -8.86 13.00
CA CYS A 49 14.77 -8.07 14.18
C CYS A 49 13.71 -8.12 15.29
N GLY A 50 12.59 -8.81 15.08
CA GLY A 50 11.50 -8.92 16.05
C GLY A 50 10.70 -7.63 16.29
N SER A 51 11.06 -6.51 15.65
CA SER A 51 10.38 -5.23 15.86
C SER A 51 8.93 -5.30 15.36
N GLY A 52 7.99 -4.83 16.17
CA GLY A 52 6.59 -4.66 15.81
C GLY A 52 6.20 -3.19 15.74
N ARG A 53 5.40 -2.79 14.74
CA ARG A 53 4.76 -1.47 14.70
C ARG A 53 3.29 -1.60 14.36
N SER A 54 2.45 -0.73 14.93
CA SER A 54 1.09 -0.54 14.43
C SER A 54 1.15 0.26 13.12
N VAL A 55 0.52 -0.24 12.07
CA VAL A 55 0.34 0.48 10.81
C VAL A 55 -1.10 0.98 10.69
N ALA A 56 -1.27 2.10 9.99
CA ALA A 56 -2.60 2.60 9.69
C ALA A 56 -3.42 1.53 8.96
N PRO A 57 -4.73 1.45 9.22
CA PRO A 57 -5.58 0.55 8.46
C PRO A 57 -5.52 0.91 6.99
N ILE A 58 -5.42 -0.11 6.14
CA ILE A 58 -5.47 0.03 4.68
C ILE A 58 -6.90 0.46 4.32
N LYS A 59 -7.17 1.77 4.41
CA LYS A 59 -8.41 2.38 3.92
C LYS A 59 -8.40 2.35 2.40
N ALA A 60 -9.58 2.28 1.78
CA ALA A 60 -9.74 2.32 0.33
C ALA A 60 -8.89 3.45 -0.27
N GLY A 61 -7.90 3.03 -1.06
CA GLY A 61 -6.83 3.88 -1.57
C GLY A 61 -7.26 4.76 -2.74
N PHE A 62 -6.29 5.59 -3.17
CA PHE A 62 -6.29 6.46 -4.34
C PHE A 62 -7.47 6.27 -5.31
N VAL A 63 -8.44 7.20 -5.26
CA VAL A 63 -9.50 7.29 -6.27
C VAL A 63 -8.94 8.11 -7.43
N ALA A 64 -8.59 7.43 -8.51
CA ALA A 64 -8.21 8.13 -9.73
C ALA A 64 -9.40 8.95 -10.22
N ARG A 65 -9.25 10.28 -10.28
CA ARG A 65 -10.18 11.17 -10.97
C ARG A 65 -10.02 10.96 -12.47
N VAL A 66 -10.54 9.85 -12.98
CA VAL A 66 -10.71 9.66 -14.42
C VAL A 66 -11.87 10.58 -14.80
N GLY A 67 -11.56 11.78 -15.31
CA GLY A 67 -12.57 12.68 -15.83
C GLY A 67 -13.42 11.92 -16.85
N ARG A 68 -14.75 11.92 -16.66
CA ARG A 68 -15.68 11.40 -17.68
C ARG A 68 -15.45 12.27 -18.92
N ARG A 69 -14.81 11.72 -19.95
CA ARG A 69 -14.84 12.35 -21.27
C ARG A 69 -16.28 12.23 -21.76
N ASN A 70 -17.04 13.33 -21.69
CA ASN A 70 -18.27 13.45 -22.46
C ASN A 70 -17.88 13.31 -23.93
N THR A 71 -18.16 12.13 -24.50
CA THR A 71 -18.15 11.95 -25.95
C THR A 71 -19.43 12.58 -26.46
N GLY A 72 -19.43 13.91 -26.51
CA GLY A 72 -20.48 14.68 -27.18
C GLY A 72 -20.10 14.82 -28.64
N THR A 73 -20.61 13.92 -29.48
CA THR A 73 -21.05 14.21 -30.85
C THR A 73 -22.14 13.21 -31.18
#